data_AF-A0A1I8IIJ6-F1
#
_entry.id   AF-A0A1I8IIJ6-F1
#
_cell.length_a   1.000
_cell.length_b   1.000
_cell.length_c   1.000
_cell.angle_alpha   90.00
_cell.angle_beta   90.00
_cell.angle_gamma   90.00
#
_symmetry.space_group_name_H-M   'P 1'
#
loop_
_entity.id
_entity.type
_entity.pdbx_description
1 polymer ?
#
loop_
_entity_poly.entity_id
_entity_poly.type
_entity_poly.pdbx_seq_one_letter_code
_entity_poly.pdbx_strand_id
1 'polypeptide(L)'
;HGWSAERIRRIGDLLLSGGLCRRVYGNGDGDGDGLAVENADALYRPLDADWLGSGALNADAADWRCRPPDSLSTIGEQLRCLMLEIQGLCISQDGRSVDYGKLAESEQFAAYRLLARRLQRVNPEAGSPDERLAFFINVYNALVLHAKLARGPPTSLWSRYRFFADSAYIIGGQSYSLLDIEHGVLRANRRGPGLLRAPFGRSDPRRRAVPLDRPEPLIHFALNCGARGCQPIRAYRAAGLRDQLLMAGRAYLSGDDAVRVSED
;
A
#
# COMPACT_ATOMS: atom_id res chain seq x y z
N HIS A 1 -19.44 -10.86 38.60
CA HIS A 1 -20.06 -9.87 37.68
C HIS A 1 -19.94 -10.39 36.25
N GLY A 2 -21.04 -10.87 35.67
CA GLY A 2 -21.08 -11.35 34.29
C GLY A 2 -21.32 -10.19 33.31
N TRP A 3 -20.81 -10.29 32.10
CA TRP A 3 -21.13 -9.37 31.00
C TRP A 3 -22.55 -9.67 30.51
N SER A 4 -23.38 -8.64 30.28
CA SER A 4 -24.72 -8.84 29.70
C SER A 4 -24.61 -9.22 28.22
N ALA A 5 -25.59 -9.99 27.72
CA ALA A 5 -25.65 -10.39 26.31
C ALA A 5 -25.67 -9.17 25.36
N GLU A 6 -26.35 -8.10 25.76
CA GLU A 6 -26.37 -6.84 25.01
C GLU A 6 -24.98 -6.20 24.91
N ARG A 7 -24.22 -6.18 26.02
CA ARG A 7 -22.86 -5.65 26.03
C ARG A 7 -21.92 -6.48 25.16
N ILE A 8 -22.06 -7.80 25.16
CA ILE A 8 -21.29 -8.71 24.30
C ILE A 8 -21.61 -8.45 22.82
N ARG A 9 -22.90 -8.35 22.47
CA ARG A 9 -23.33 -8.04 21.09
C ARG A 9 -22.74 -6.72 20.60
N ARG A 10 -22.84 -5.66 21.41
CA ARG A 10 -22.29 -4.34 21.09
C ARG A 10 -20.78 -4.38 20.84
N ILE A 11 -20.02 -5.17 21.60
CA ILE A 11 -18.59 -5.35 21.37
C ILE A 11 -18.35 -6.07 20.05
N GLY A 12 -19.11 -7.12 19.76
CA GLY A 12 -19.04 -7.82 18.47
C GLY A 12 -19.29 -6.88 17.29
N ASP A 13 -20.33 -6.04 17.36
CA ASP A 13 -20.64 -5.05 16.32
C ASP A 13 -19.49 -4.04 16.14
N LEU A 14 -18.85 -3.62 17.24
CA LEU A 14 -17.68 -2.72 17.18
C LEU A 14 -16.45 -3.41 16.57
N LEU A 15 -16.25 -4.70 16.83
CA LEU A 15 -15.16 -5.47 16.22
C LEU A 15 -15.38 -5.66 14.71
N LEU A 16 -16.62 -5.89 14.28
CA LEU A 16 -16.97 -6.07 12.87
C LEU A 16 -16.93 -4.75 12.10
N SER A 17 -17.62 -3.72 12.60
CA SER A 17 -17.59 -2.37 11.98
C SER A 17 -16.20 -1.73 12.01
N GLY A 18 -15.38 -2.06 13.01
CA GLY A 18 -13.98 -1.68 13.07
C GLY A 18 -13.07 -2.46 12.11
N GLY A 19 -13.56 -3.49 11.42
CA GLY A 19 -12.74 -4.35 10.57
C GLY A 19 -11.66 -5.11 11.36
N LEU A 20 -11.92 -5.42 12.64
CA LEU A 20 -11.03 -6.22 13.49
C LEU A 20 -11.35 -7.71 13.41
N CYS A 21 -12.58 -8.05 13.05
CA CYS A 21 -13.04 -9.40 12.76
C CYS A 21 -13.79 -9.43 11.43
N ARG A 22 -13.84 -10.61 10.81
CA ARG A 22 -14.70 -10.91 9.67
C ARG A 22 -15.54 -12.14 9.95
N ARG A 23 -16.68 -12.23 9.28
CA ARG A 23 -17.54 -13.41 9.36
C ARG A 23 -16.97 -14.51 8.47
N VAL A 24 -17.02 -15.74 8.96
CA VAL A 24 -16.65 -16.94 8.22
C VAL A 24 -17.91 -17.80 8.03
N TYR A 25 -18.19 -18.22 6.80
CA TYR A 25 -19.22 -19.23 6.56
C TYR A 25 -18.60 -20.63 6.61
N GLY A 26 -19.19 -21.50 7.43
CA GLY A 26 -18.80 -22.91 7.44
C GLY A 26 -19.24 -23.56 6.13
N ASN A 27 -18.27 -23.82 5.24
CA ASN A 27 -18.31 -24.64 4.00
C ASN A 27 -17.79 -23.92 2.74
N GLY A 28 -16.68 -23.18 2.82
CA GLY A 28 -15.95 -22.73 1.61
C GLY A 28 -16.63 -21.61 0.81
N ASP A 29 -17.81 -21.16 1.23
CA ASP A 29 -18.38 -19.89 0.80
C ASP A 29 -17.58 -18.77 1.48
N GLY A 30 -16.98 -17.90 0.67
CA GLY A 30 -15.99 -16.92 1.10
C GLY A 30 -16.48 -15.99 2.22
N ASP A 31 -15.52 -15.37 2.92
CA ASP A 31 -15.77 -14.46 4.04
C ASP A 31 -16.84 -13.41 3.72
N GLY A 32 -17.75 -13.17 4.69
CA GLY A 32 -18.84 -12.21 4.55
C GLY A 32 -18.50 -10.82 5.09
N ASP A 33 -18.96 -9.79 4.39
CA ASP A 33 -18.78 -8.36 4.76
C ASP A 33 -19.79 -7.86 5.82
N GLY A 34 -20.38 -8.76 6.60
CA GLY A 34 -21.36 -8.40 7.63
C GLY A 34 -20.75 -7.53 8.73
N LEU A 35 -21.31 -6.34 8.95
CA LEU A 35 -20.81 -5.36 9.92
C LEU A 35 -21.45 -5.49 11.32
N ALA A 36 -22.33 -6.47 11.52
CA ALA A 36 -23.07 -6.69 12.77
C ALA A 36 -23.17 -8.18 13.12
N VAL A 37 -23.32 -8.47 14.41
CA VAL A 37 -23.51 -9.83 14.92
C VAL A 37 -24.92 -10.32 14.62
N GLU A 38 -25.05 -11.45 13.93
CA GLU A 38 -26.36 -11.96 13.48
C GLU A 38 -26.99 -12.93 14.47
N ASN A 39 -26.37 -14.11 14.65
CA ASN A 39 -26.91 -15.19 15.48
C ASN A 39 -25.80 -15.91 16.25
N ALA A 40 -26.19 -16.76 17.21
CA ALA A 40 -25.25 -17.46 18.11
C ALA A 40 -24.35 -18.47 17.39
N ASP A 41 -24.77 -18.96 16.21
CA ASP A 41 -24.06 -19.98 15.43
C ASP A 41 -23.10 -19.37 14.40
N ALA A 42 -23.08 -18.04 14.25
CA ALA A 42 -22.17 -17.37 13.34
C ALA A 42 -20.72 -17.45 13.83
N LEU A 43 -19.83 -17.87 12.93
CA LEU A 43 -18.39 -17.92 13.20
C LEU A 43 -17.72 -16.64 12.72
N TYR A 44 -16.77 -16.16 13.53
CA TYR A 44 -16.00 -14.96 13.25
C TYR A 44 -14.51 -15.27 13.41
N ARG A 45 -13.70 -14.67 12.55
CA ARG A 45 -12.25 -14.79 12.57
C ARG A 45 -11.61 -13.41 12.72
N PRO A 46 -10.59 -13.24 13.58
CA PRO A 46 -9.81 -12.00 13.64
C PRO A 46 -9.18 -11.67 12.28
N LEU A 47 -9.18 -10.40 11.90
CA LEU A 47 -8.64 -9.98 10.59
C LEU A 47 -7.16 -10.36 10.43
N ASP A 48 -6.40 -10.34 11.51
CA ASP A 48 -4.95 -10.52 11.51
C ASP A 48 -4.48 -11.96 11.57
N ALA A 49 -5.39 -12.91 11.81
CA ALA A 49 -5.07 -14.33 11.94
C ALA A 49 -4.30 -14.90 10.74
N ASP A 50 -4.52 -14.36 9.54
CA ASP A 50 -3.94 -14.89 8.30
C ASP A 50 -2.61 -14.23 7.89
N TRP A 51 -2.27 -13.06 8.44
CA TRP A 51 -1.10 -12.29 7.98
C TRP A 51 -0.19 -11.77 9.09
N LEU A 52 -0.58 -11.84 10.36
CA LEU A 52 0.29 -11.45 11.45
C LEU A 52 1.55 -12.35 11.45
N GLY A 53 2.74 -11.74 11.39
CA GLY A 53 4.00 -12.48 11.28
C GLY A 53 4.33 -12.99 9.86
N SER A 54 3.58 -12.63 8.82
CA SER A 54 3.83 -13.01 7.41
C SER A 54 5.12 -12.46 6.78
N GLY A 55 5.88 -11.63 7.51
CA GLY A 55 7.07 -10.94 7.00
C GLY A 55 6.77 -9.66 6.19
N ALA A 56 5.50 -9.31 6.01
CA ALA A 56 5.11 -8.00 5.51
C ALA A 56 5.58 -6.89 6.47
N LEU A 57 6.03 -5.76 5.93
CA LEU A 57 6.73 -4.73 6.70
C LEU A 57 5.83 -3.95 7.67
N ASN A 58 4.52 -4.08 7.53
CA ASN A 58 3.54 -3.54 8.45
C ASN A 58 2.80 -4.63 9.24
N ALA A 59 3.26 -5.90 9.25
CA ALA A 59 2.59 -7.02 9.92
C ALA A 59 3.27 -7.45 11.24
N ASP A 60 4.10 -6.58 11.82
CA ASP A 60 4.76 -6.80 13.10
C ASP A 60 3.81 -6.64 14.30
N ALA A 61 2.72 -5.88 14.13
CA ALA A 61 1.61 -5.80 15.05
C ALA A 61 0.33 -5.39 14.31
N ALA A 62 -0.82 -5.88 14.75
CA ALA A 62 -2.11 -5.47 14.21
C ALA A 62 -2.59 -4.11 14.77
N ASP A 63 -3.32 -3.35 13.96
CA ASP A 63 -3.97 -2.10 14.37
C ASP A 63 -5.26 -2.35 15.18
N TRP A 64 -5.11 -2.76 16.44
CA TRP A 64 -6.22 -3.06 17.37
C TRP A 64 -7.00 -1.85 17.89
N ARG A 65 -6.75 -0.64 17.36
CA ARG A 65 -7.47 0.56 17.80
C ARG A 65 -8.93 0.45 17.36
N CYS A 66 -9.84 0.44 18.34
CA CYS A 66 -11.30 0.46 18.17
C CYS A 66 -11.80 1.79 17.59
N ARG A 67 -11.44 2.05 16.33
CA ARG A 67 -11.88 3.16 15.50
C ARG A 67 -12.25 2.63 14.12
N PRO A 68 -13.16 3.27 13.39
CA PRO A 68 -13.47 2.88 12.02
C PRO A 68 -12.21 2.85 11.14
N PRO A 69 -12.15 1.98 10.11
CA PRO A 69 -11.10 2.03 9.11
C PRO A 69 -11.01 3.40 8.44
N ASP A 70 -9.80 3.81 8.08
CA ASP A 70 -9.59 5.06 7.37
C ASP A 70 -10.07 4.96 5.92
N SER A 71 -10.66 6.03 5.39
CA SER A 71 -10.92 6.15 3.95
C SER A 71 -9.60 6.25 3.17
N LEU A 72 -9.62 5.86 1.89
CA LEU A 72 -8.43 5.92 1.03
C LEU A 72 -7.89 7.34 0.88
N SER A 73 -8.78 8.33 0.78
CA SER A 73 -8.39 9.74 0.65
C SER A 73 -7.72 10.25 1.92
N THR A 74 -8.27 9.95 3.11
CA THR A 74 -7.69 10.39 4.39
C THR A 74 -6.33 9.75 4.64
N ILE A 75 -6.23 8.42 4.54
CA ILE A 75 -4.95 7.75 4.80
C ILE A 75 -3.92 8.04 3.70
N GLY A 76 -4.37 8.18 2.45
CA GLY A 76 -3.53 8.56 1.32
C GLY A 76 -2.92 9.95 1.50
N GLU A 77 -3.71 10.93 1.95
CA GLU A 77 -3.23 12.29 2.24
C GLU A 77 -2.27 12.32 3.44
N GLN A 78 -2.57 11.57 4.51
CA GLN A 78 -1.67 11.45 5.66
C GLN A 78 -0.32 10.83 5.26
N LEU A 79 -0.37 9.79 4.41
CA LEU A 79 0.83 9.14 3.91
C LEU A 79 1.62 10.11 3.02
N ARG A 80 0.93 10.88 2.17
CA ARG A 80 1.51 11.91 1.31
C ARG A 80 2.24 12.98 2.12
N CYS A 81 1.59 13.56 3.14
CA CYS A 81 2.19 14.59 3.99
C CYS A 81 3.44 14.05 4.70
N LEU A 82 3.33 12.88 5.31
CA LEU A 82 4.44 12.29 6.05
C LEU A 82 5.63 11.92 5.14
N MET A 83 5.36 11.44 3.93
CA MET A 83 6.39 11.19 2.92
C MET A 83 7.13 12.47 2.51
N LEU A 84 6.42 13.60 2.40
CA LEU A 84 7.02 14.90 2.10
C LEU A 84 7.84 15.46 3.27
N GLU A 85 7.37 15.26 4.51
CA GLU A 85 8.13 15.61 5.71
C GLU A 85 9.43 14.81 5.80
N ILE A 86 9.35 13.49 5.62
CA ILE A 86 10.50 12.60 5.57
C ILE A 86 11.47 13.05 4.48
N GLN A 87 10.95 13.38 3.29
CA GLN A 87 11.78 13.90 2.21
C GLN A 87 12.50 15.21 2.60
N GLY A 88 11.81 16.14 3.26
CA GLY A 88 12.40 17.39 3.73
C GLY A 88 13.51 17.20 4.75
N LEU A 89 13.42 16.15 5.59
CA LEU A 89 14.47 15.79 6.55
C LEU A 89 15.65 15.06 5.92
N CYS A 90 15.42 14.37 4.82
CA CYS A 90 16.35 13.41 4.25
C CYS A 90 17.17 13.93 3.08
N ILE A 91 16.76 15.03 2.45
CA ILE A 91 17.51 15.58 1.31
C ILE A 91 18.81 16.20 1.82
N SER A 92 19.95 15.61 1.42
CA SER A 92 21.25 16.28 1.51
C SER A 92 21.23 17.62 0.75
N GLN A 93 22.08 18.58 1.10
CA GLN A 93 22.09 19.92 0.48
C GLN A 93 22.19 19.91 -1.05
N ASP A 94 22.67 18.81 -1.65
CA ASP A 94 22.79 18.58 -3.09
C ASP A 94 21.57 17.91 -3.74
N GLY A 95 20.51 17.57 -2.99
CA GLY A 95 19.29 16.95 -3.53
C GLY A 95 19.39 15.45 -3.83
N ARG A 96 20.56 14.81 -3.61
CA ARG A 96 20.92 13.54 -4.26
C ARG A 96 21.05 12.33 -3.35
N SER A 97 21.16 12.53 -2.03
CA SER A 97 21.31 11.43 -1.08
C SER A 97 20.32 11.52 0.06
N VAL A 98 19.96 10.35 0.61
CA VAL A 98 19.07 10.20 1.77
C VAL A 98 19.88 9.60 2.91
N ASP A 99 19.93 10.27 4.05
CA ASP A 99 20.50 9.73 5.29
C ASP A 99 19.50 8.77 5.95
N TYR A 100 19.50 7.53 5.45
CA TYR A 100 18.62 6.46 5.92
C TYR A 100 18.85 6.12 7.41
N GLY A 101 20.05 6.37 7.94
CA GLY A 101 20.37 6.11 9.35
C GLY A 101 19.60 7.05 10.28
N LYS A 102 19.72 8.37 10.06
CA LYS A 102 18.96 9.37 10.82
C LYS A 102 17.46 9.22 10.65
N LEU A 103 17.01 8.87 9.44
CA LEU A 103 15.60 8.66 9.18
C LEU A 103 15.03 7.51 10.02
N ALA A 104 15.75 6.39 10.15
CA ALA A 104 15.28 5.23 10.89
C ALA A 104 15.00 5.52 12.38
N GLU A 105 15.70 6.49 12.96
CA GLU A 105 15.56 6.91 14.37
C GLU A 105 14.58 8.09 14.56
N SER A 106 14.07 8.66 13.47
CA SER A 106 13.21 9.85 13.51
C SER A 106 11.79 9.56 13.99
N GLU A 107 11.16 10.57 14.64
CA GLU A 107 9.74 10.53 15.01
C GLU A 107 8.83 10.38 13.79
N GLN A 108 9.24 10.93 12.65
CA GLN A 108 8.52 10.85 11.38
C GLN A 108 8.47 9.41 10.87
N PHE A 109 9.57 8.66 11.00
CA PHE A 109 9.57 7.25 10.64
C PHE A 109 8.77 6.38 11.64
N ALA A 110 8.78 6.73 12.93
CA ALA A 110 7.90 6.09 13.90
C ALA A 110 6.40 6.32 13.56
N ALA A 111 6.02 7.56 13.24
CA ALA A 111 4.68 7.90 12.75
C ALA A 111 4.34 7.15 11.46
N TYR A 112 5.32 6.98 10.57
CA TYR A 112 5.16 6.28 9.31
C TYR A 112 4.82 4.81 9.51
N ARG A 113 5.52 4.14 10.43
CA ARG A 113 5.23 2.74 10.77
C ARG A 113 3.83 2.58 11.35
N LEU A 114 3.40 3.52 12.21
CA LEU A 114 2.04 3.52 12.75
C LEU A 114 0.98 3.74 11.68
N LEU A 115 1.26 4.59 10.68
CA LEU A 115 0.39 4.82 9.54
C LEU A 115 0.34 3.59 8.62
N ALA A 116 1.47 2.94 8.37
CA ALA A 116 1.54 1.73 7.58
C ALA A 116 0.71 0.59 8.19
N ARG A 117 0.67 0.45 9.53
CA ARG A 117 -0.21 -0.53 10.20
C ARG A 117 -1.69 -0.24 9.97
N ARG A 118 -2.10 1.03 9.86
CA ARG A 118 -3.52 1.39 9.60
C ARG A 118 -3.99 0.90 8.22
N LEU A 119 -3.08 0.72 7.26
CA LEU A 119 -3.38 0.13 5.95
C LEU A 119 -3.99 -1.27 6.06
N GLN A 120 -3.69 -2.02 7.12
CA GLN A 120 -4.20 -3.38 7.32
C GLN A 120 -5.73 -3.45 7.26
N ARG A 121 -6.44 -2.38 7.64
CA ARG A 121 -7.91 -2.37 7.77
C ARG A 121 -8.64 -1.56 6.70
N VAL A 122 -7.93 -0.82 5.84
CA VAL A 122 -8.59 0.00 4.81
C VAL A 122 -9.38 -0.86 3.84
N ASN A 123 -10.41 -0.30 3.20
CA ASN A 123 -11.12 -0.94 2.11
C ASN A 123 -10.74 -0.28 0.77
N PRO A 124 -9.82 -0.86 -0.03
CA PRO A 124 -9.47 -0.35 -1.34
C PRO A 124 -10.63 -0.31 -2.33
N GLU A 125 -11.63 -1.17 -2.18
CA GLU A 125 -12.77 -1.28 -3.09
C GLU A 125 -13.77 -0.13 -2.92
N ALA A 126 -13.73 0.60 -1.81
CA ALA A 126 -14.66 1.68 -1.52
C ALA A 126 -14.31 3.00 -2.23
N GLY A 127 -13.08 3.17 -2.70
CA GLY A 127 -12.66 4.41 -3.36
C GLY A 127 -13.08 4.49 -4.83
N SER A 128 -13.09 5.69 -5.39
CA SER A 128 -13.14 5.91 -6.84
C SER A 128 -11.86 5.40 -7.53
N PRO A 129 -11.86 5.19 -8.87
CA PRO A 129 -10.66 4.80 -9.60
C PRO A 129 -9.44 5.70 -9.35
N ASP A 130 -9.64 7.02 -9.33
CA ASP A 130 -8.56 7.98 -9.09
C ASP A 130 -8.06 7.95 -7.64
N GLU A 131 -8.94 7.77 -6.66
CA GLU A 131 -8.54 7.60 -5.26
C GLU A 131 -7.72 6.34 -5.05
N ARG A 132 -8.16 5.22 -5.63
CA ARG A 132 -7.42 3.95 -5.60
C ARG A 132 -6.07 4.10 -6.29
N LEU A 133 -6.02 4.74 -7.47
CA LEU A 133 -4.79 4.90 -8.23
C LEU A 133 -3.78 5.77 -7.46
N ALA A 134 -4.19 6.95 -6.97
CA ALA A 134 -3.33 7.80 -6.14
C ALA A 134 -2.88 7.08 -4.86
N PHE A 135 -3.80 6.38 -4.18
CA PHE A 135 -3.50 5.60 -2.98
C PHE A 135 -2.43 4.55 -3.24
N PHE A 136 -2.59 3.70 -4.26
CA PHE A 136 -1.62 2.63 -4.54
C PHE A 136 -0.27 3.15 -5.05
N ILE A 137 -0.24 4.26 -5.79
CA ILE A 137 1.03 4.93 -6.15
C ILE A 137 1.76 5.39 -4.89
N ASN A 138 1.05 6.06 -3.98
CA ASN A 138 1.65 6.53 -2.72
C ASN A 138 2.11 5.38 -1.84
N VAL A 139 1.30 4.32 -1.72
CA VAL A 139 1.66 3.12 -0.95
C VAL A 139 2.86 2.41 -1.56
N TYR A 140 2.97 2.30 -2.90
CA TYR A 140 4.16 1.75 -3.55
C TYR A 140 5.40 2.58 -3.22
N ASN A 141 5.34 3.89 -3.42
CA ASN A 141 6.47 4.80 -3.16
C ASN A 141 6.89 4.77 -1.69
N ALA A 142 5.91 4.72 -0.78
CA ALA A 142 6.13 4.52 0.63
C ALA A 142 6.81 3.18 0.92
N LEU A 143 6.29 2.08 0.38
CA LEU A 143 6.80 0.74 0.62
C LEU A 143 8.24 0.57 0.11
N VAL A 144 8.60 1.18 -1.03
CA VAL A 144 9.99 1.21 -1.51
C VAL A 144 10.92 1.85 -0.48
N LEU A 145 10.52 2.98 0.11
CA LEU A 145 11.29 3.64 1.17
C LEU A 145 11.47 2.73 2.39
N HIS A 146 10.37 2.17 2.90
CA HIS A 146 10.42 1.30 4.08
C HIS A 146 11.26 0.04 3.82
N ALA A 147 11.12 -0.57 2.65
CA ALA A 147 11.91 -1.73 2.27
C ALA A 147 13.41 -1.42 2.18
N LYS A 148 13.79 -0.25 1.65
CA LYS A 148 15.20 0.20 1.63
C LYS A 148 15.75 0.38 3.04
N LEU A 149 14.98 0.97 3.95
CA LEU A 149 15.38 1.15 5.35
C LEU A 149 15.53 -0.20 6.07
N ALA A 150 14.58 -1.11 5.87
CA ALA A 150 14.53 -2.38 6.58
C ALA A 150 15.52 -3.42 6.04
N ARG A 151 15.82 -3.40 4.72
CA ARG A 151 16.55 -4.49 4.04
C ARG A 151 17.78 -4.02 3.27
N GLY A 152 18.02 -2.71 3.19
CA GLY A 152 19.08 -2.13 2.37
C GLY A 152 18.75 -2.11 0.86
N PRO A 153 19.57 -1.42 0.05
CA PRO A 153 19.41 -1.40 -1.40
C PRO A 153 19.88 -2.72 -2.03
N PRO A 154 19.19 -3.22 -3.07
CA PRO A 154 19.63 -4.42 -3.78
C PRO A 154 20.95 -4.16 -4.55
N THR A 155 21.84 -5.15 -4.54
CA THR A 155 23.20 -5.06 -5.13
C THR A 155 23.34 -5.82 -6.46
N SER A 156 22.36 -6.66 -6.82
CA SER A 156 22.34 -7.49 -8.02
C SER A 156 20.93 -7.56 -8.62
N LEU A 157 20.81 -7.96 -9.90
CA LEU A 157 19.51 -8.14 -10.56
C LEU A 157 18.58 -9.11 -9.82
N TRP A 158 19.13 -10.23 -9.34
CA TRP A 158 18.35 -11.22 -8.57
C TRP A 158 17.90 -10.66 -7.22
N SER A 159 18.81 -9.99 -6.48
CA SER A 159 18.45 -9.34 -5.22
C SER A 159 17.43 -8.22 -5.44
N ARG A 160 17.45 -7.54 -6.59
CA ARG A 160 16.47 -6.54 -6.98
C ARG A 160 15.11 -7.19 -7.21
N TYR A 161 15.03 -8.27 -7.98
CA TYR A 161 13.77 -9.02 -8.14
C TYR A 161 13.19 -9.43 -6.79
N ARG A 162 14.00 -10.06 -5.93
CA ARG A 162 13.59 -10.45 -4.57
C ARG A 162 13.17 -9.26 -3.71
N PHE A 163 13.85 -8.12 -3.82
CA PHE A 163 13.46 -6.91 -3.13
C PHE A 163 12.03 -6.48 -3.50
N PHE A 164 11.65 -6.53 -4.78
CA PHE A 164 10.30 -6.16 -5.22
C PHE A 164 9.26 -7.27 -4.96
N ALA A 165 9.66 -8.54 -5.01
CA ALA A 165 8.76 -9.67 -4.75
C ALA A 165 8.48 -9.89 -3.26
N ASP A 166 9.50 -9.75 -2.40
CA ASP A 166 9.43 -10.12 -0.99
C ASP A 166 9.08 -8.93 -0.07
N SER A 167 9.14 -7.69 -0.58
CA SER A 167 8.74 -6.48 0.18
C SER A 167 7.26 -6.22 0.00
N ALA A 168 6.49 -6.40 1.08
CA ALA A 168 5.04 -6.33 1.04
C ALA A 168 4.43 -5.53 2.20
N TYR A 169 3.22 -5.05 1.97
CA TYR A 169 2.30 -4.57 2.99
C TYR A 169 1.00 -5.34 3.00
N ILE A 170 0.42 -5.43 4.19
CA ILE A 170 -0.97 -5.83 4.37
C ILE A 170 -1.86 -4.61 4.16
N ILE A 171 -2.79 -4.71 3.22
CA ILE A 171 -3.75 -3.68 2.85
C ILE A 171 -5.13 -4.32 2.82
N GLY A 172 -6.04 -3.88 3.68
CA GLY A 172 -7.38 -4.47 3.78
C GLY A 172 -7.38 -5.98 4.06
N GLY A 173 -6.44 -6.45 4.88
CA GLY A 173 -6.26 -7.86 5.23
C GLY A 173 -5.60 -8.73 4.15
N GLN A 174 -5.18 -8.15 3.03
CA GLN A 174 -4.52 -8.88 1.94
C GLN A 174 -3.06 -8.45 1.81
N SER A 175 -2.17 -9.38 1.49
CA SER A 175 -0.75 -9.07 1.25
C SER A 175 -0.53 -8.54 -0.17
N TYR A 176 0.17 -7.43 -0.28
CA TYR A 176 0.56 -6.79 -1.54
C TYR A 176 2.06 -6.54 -1.54
N SER A 177 2.79 -7.31 -2.34
CA SER A 177 4.19 -6.99 -2.67
C SER A 177 4.31 -5.76 -3.58
N LEU A 178 5.51 -5.21 -3.73
CA LEU A 178 5.74 -4.15 -4.72
C LEU A 178 5.39 -4.63 -6.14
N LEU A 179 5.69 -5.88 -6.49
CA LEU A 179 5.28 -6.46 -7.78
C LEU A 179 3.75 -6.59 -7.90
N ASP A 180 3.07 -6.97 -6.84
CA ASP A 180 1.60 -7.05 -6.83
C ASP A 180 0.97 -5.68 -7.05
N ILE A 181 1.49 -4.64 -6.38
CA ILE A 181 0.98 -3.27 -6.56
C ILE A 181 1.28 -2.79 -7.97
N GLU A 182 2.51 -2.92 -8.45
CA GLU A 182 2.89 -2.40 -9.77
C GLU A 182 2.18 -3.13 -10.92
N HIS A 183 2.24 -4.46 -10.93
CA HIS A 183 1.76 -5.25 -12.06
C HIS A 183 0.32 -5.72 -11.88
N GLY A 184 -0.07 -6.06 -10.66
CA GLY A 184 -1.40 -6.53 -10.31
C GLY A 184 -2.41 -5.39 -10.27
N VAL A 185 -2.08 -4.29 -9.58
CA VAL A 185 -3.00 -3.17 -9.36
C VAL A 185 -2.82 -2.08 -10.41
N LEU A 186 -1.65 -1.43 -10.46
CA LEU A 186 -1.44 -0.22 -11.26
C LEU A 186 -1.38 -0.48 -12.77
N ARG A 187 -0.97 -1.69 -13.19
CA ARG A 187 -0.96 -2.13 -14.60
C ARG A 187 -2.15 -2.99 -14.97
N ALA A 188 -3.30 -2.85 -14.30
CA ALA A 188 -4.53 -3.56 -14.63
C ALA A 188 -4.34 -5.09 -14.71
N ASN A 189 -3.63 -5.65 -13.73
CA ASN A 189 -3.28 -7.07 -13.64
C ASN A 189 -2.61 -7.65 -14.90
N ARG A 190 -1.81 -6.85 -15.61
CA ARG A 190 -1.02 -7.31 -16.75
C ARG A 190 0.24 -8.03 -16.32
N ARG A 191 0.66 -8.99 -17.14
CA ARG A 191 1.93 -9.71 -16.96
C ARG A 191 3.11 -8.73 -16.96
N GLY A 192 3.96 -8.84 -15.94
CA GLY A 192 5.25 -8.16 -15.84
C GLY A 192 6.28 -8.70 -16.83
N PRO A 193 7.28 -7.89 -17.23
CA PRO A 193 8.51 -8.42 -17.81
C PRO A 193 9.13 -9.47 -16.86
N GLY A 194 9.47 -10.64 -17.37
CA GLY A 194 10.04 -11.74 -16.56
C GLY A 194 9.04 -12.53 -15.70
N LEU A 195 7.75 -12.15 -15.65
CA LEU A 195 6.72 -12.94 -14.98
C LEU A 195 6.09 -13.95 -15.95
N LEU A 196 5.86 -15.18 -15.47
CA LEU A 196 5.22 -16.23 -16.27
C LEU A 196 3.71 -16.01 -16.42
N ARG A 197 3.06 -15.42 -15.41
CA ARG A 197 1.60 -15.21 -15.34
C ARG A 197 1.26 -13.82 -14.80
N ALA A 198 -0.01 -13.43 -14.93
CA ALA A 198 -0.52 -12.24 -14.25
C ALA A 198 -0.43 -12.44 -12.72
N PRO A 199 -0.18 -11.38 -11.93
CA PRO A 199 -0.06 -11.49 -10.48
C PRO A 199 -1.32 -12.06 -9.79
N PHE A 200 -2.51 -11.66 -10.23
CA PHE A 200 -3.77 -12.04 -9.59
C PHE A 200 -4.58 -13.03 -10.43
N GLY A 201 -4.82 -14.22 -9.88
CA GLY A 201 -5.68 -15.25 -10.45
C GLY A 201 -7.16 -14.86 -10.45
N ARG A 202 -8.03 -15.62 -11.14
CA ARG A 202 -9.46 -15.26 -11.32
C ARG A 202 -10.21 -15.06 -10.00
N SER A 203 -9.93 -15.91 -9.00
CA SER A 203 -10.57 -15.87 -7.68
C SER A 203 -9.78 -15.08 -6.63
N ASP A 204 -8.73 -14.37 -7.04
CA ASP A 204 -7.92 -13.57 -6.11
C ASP A 204 -8.72 -12.33 -5.65
N PRO A 205 -8.98 -12.17 -4.34
CA PRO A 205 -9.78 -11.07 -3.82
C PRO A 205 -9.17 -9.70 -4.14
N ARG A 206 -7.83 -9.62 -4.28
CA ARG A 206 -7.11 -8.38 -4.57
C ARG A 206 -7.48 -7.78 -5.93
N ARG A 207 -8.12 -8.54 -6.82
CA ARG A 207 -8.61 -8.03 -8.11
C ARG A 207 -9.67 -6.95 -7.97
N ARG A 208 -10.48 -6.98 -6.91
CA ARG A 208 -11.53 -5.99 -6.69
C ARG A 208 -10.96 -4.60 -6.37
N ALA A 209 -9.72 -4.55 -5.86
CA ALA A 209 -8.99 -3.32 -5.60
C ALA A 209 -8.38 -2.68 -6.86
N VAL A 210 -8.36 -3.38 -8.00
CA VAL A 210 -7.73 -2.90 -9.25
C VAL A 210 -8.55 -1.74 -9.83
N PRO A 211 -7.99 -0.53 -9.94
CA PRO A 211 -8.74 0.66 -10.32
C PRO A 211 -8.98 0.82 -11.82
N LEU A 212 -8.23 0.10 -12.66
CA LEU A 212 -8.16 0.35 -14.09
C LEU A 212 -8.46 -0.91 -14.90
N ASP A 213 -9.23 -0.75 -15.98
CA ASP A 213 -9.42 -1.80 -16.99
C ASP A 213 -8.24 -1.91 -17.96
N ARG A 214 -7.45 -0.84 -18.08
CA ARG A 214 -6.28 -0.74 -18.96
C ARG A 214 -5.13 -0.07 -18.21
N PRO A 215 -3.86 -0.44 -18.46
CA PRO A 215 -2.73 0.19 -17.79
C PRO A 215 -2.66 1.68 -18.10
N GLU A 216 -2.43 2.47 -17.07
CA GLU A 216 -2.07 3.87 -17.18
C GLU A 216 -0.55 3.97 -17.43
N PRO A 217 -0.07 4.32 -18.63
CA PRO A 217 1.37 4.36 -18.91
C PRO A 217 2.11 5.39 -18.06
N LEU A 218 1.45 6.47 -17.62
CA LEU A 218 2.11 7.52 -16.85
C LEU A 218 2.54 7.10 -15.44
N ILE A 219 2.03 5.96 -14.92
CA ILE A 219 2.46 5.44 -13.61
C ILE A 219 3.98 5.24 -13.55
N HIS A 220 4.64 4.90 -14.67
CA HIS A 220 6.08 4.65 -14.67
C HIS A 220 6.92 5.90 -14.37
N PHE A 221 6.37 7.09 -14.64
CA PHE A 221 6.98 8.36 -14.23
C PHE A 221 6.65 8.72 -12.77
N ALA A 222 5.67 8.06 -12.17
CA ALA A 222 5.23 8.33 -10.81
C ALA A 222 5.85 7.40 -9.76
N LEU A 223 6.19 6.17 -10.16
CA LEU A 223 6.75 5.16 -9.27
C LEU A 223 8.24 5.39 -9.02
N ASN A 224 8.65 5.29 -7.75
CA ASN A 224 10.05 5.29 -7.38
C ASN A 224 10.68 3.96 -7.79
N CYS A 225 11.54 4.01 -8.81
CA CYS A 225 12.21 2.83 -9.34
C CYS A 225 13.23 2.19 -8.37
N GLY A 226 13.47 2.78 -7.21
CA GLY A 226 14.42 2.31 -6.21
C GLY A 226 15.90 2.46 -6.59
N ALA A 227 16.23 2.88 -7.81
CA ALA A 227 17.61 3.07 -8.29
C ALA A 227 18.28 4.33 -7.69
N ARG A 228 19.62 4.36 -7.69
CA ARG A 228 20.40 5.58 -7.40
C ARG A 228 20.05 6.65 -8.46
N GLY A 229 19.72 7.87 -8.02
CA GLY A 229 19.34 8.99 -8.89
C GLY A 229 17.84 9.08 -9.22
N CYS A 230 17.01 8.10 -8.84
CA CYS A 230 15.56 8.23 -9.01
C CYS A 230 15.06 9.41 -8.15
N GLN A 231 14.28 10.31 -8.79
CA GLN A 231 13.81 11.60 -8.25
C GLN A 231 13.18 11.51 -6.84
N PRO A 232 13.08 12.65 -6.11
CA PRO A 232 12.49 12.72 -4.77
C PRO A 232 11.19 11.95 -4.61
N ILE A 233 10.88 11.55 -3.37
CA ILE A 233 9.66 10.83 -3.00
C ILE A 233 8.42 11.58 -3.51
N ARG A 234 7.84 11.14 -4.62
CA ARG A 234 6.64 11.75 -5.19
C ARG A 234 5.41 11.18 -4.49
N ALA A 235 4.49 12.07 -4.16
CA ALA A 235 3.27 11.71 -3.47
C ALA A 235 2.10 12.50 -4.07
N TYR A 236 1.01 11.80 -4.37
CA TYR A 236 -0.04 12.22 -5.29
C TYR A 236 -1.38 12.39 -4.59
N ARG A 237 -2.18 13.34 -5.07
CA ARG A 237 -3.60 13.50 -4.67
C ARG A 237 -4.51 12.87 -5.71
N ALA A 238 -5.66 12.35 -5.28
CA ALA A 238 -6.70 11.87 -6.18
C ALA A 238 -7.25 13.01 -7.06
N ALA A 239 -7.54 14.16 -6.45
CA ALA A 239 -7.93 15.36 -7.18
C ALA A 239 -6.81 15.83 -8.11
N GLY A 240 -7.10 15.91 -9.42
CA GLY A 240 -6.12 16.30 -10.43
C GLY A 240 -4.99 15.28 -10.62
N LEU A 241 -5.23 13.99 -10.34
CA LEU A 241 -4.20 12.95 -10.46
C LEU A 241 -3.57 12.91 -11.86
N ARG A 242 -4.41 12.98 -12.90
CA ARG A 242 -3.94 12.95 -14.30
C ARG A 242 -2.94 14.07 -14.60
N ASP A 243 -3.22 15.29 -14.14
CA ASP A 243 -2.33 16.43 -14.35
C ASP A 243 -1.02 16.27 -13.58
N GLN A 244 -1.09 15.76 -12.33
CA GLN A 244 0.11 15.44 -11.55
C GLN A 244 0.97 14.37 -12.24
N LEU A 245 0.36 13.34 -12.84
CA LEU A 245 1.07 12.30 -13.59
C LEU A 245 1.70 12.85 -14.88
N LEU A 246 1.00 13.73 -15.60
CA LEU A 246 1.53 14.40 -16.78
C LEU A 246 2.69 15.34 -16.43
N MET A 247 2.58 16.08 -15.34
CA MET A 247 3.67 16.92 -14.83
C MET A 247 4.87 16.06 -14.44
N ALA A 248 4.66 14.93 -13.77
CA ALA A 248 5.71 13.97 -13.42
C ALA A 248 6.43 13.41 -14.65
N GLY A 249 5.69 13.12 -15.73
CA GLY A 249 6.24 12.69 -17.01
C GLY A 249 7.03 13.79 -17.71
N ARG A 250 6.48 15.00 -17.82
CA ARG A 250 7.19 16.16 -18.40
C ARG A 250 8.48 16.46 -17.65
N ALA A 251 8.44 16.52 -16.32
CA ALA A 251 9.62 16.76 -15.50
C ALA A 251 10.71 15.70 -15.68
N TYR A 252 10.33 14.44 -15.91
CA TYR A 252 11.29 13.38 -16.22
C TYR A 252 11.93 13.60 -17.60
N LEU A 253 11.11 13.87 -18.62
CA LEU A 253 11.57 14.09 -20.00
C LEU A 253 12.42 15.36 -20.17
N SER A 254 12.20 16.37 -19.33
CA SER A 254 13.01 17.60 -19.31
C SER A 254 14.27 17.47 -18.45
N GLY A 255 14.49 16.35 -17.76
CA GLY A 255 15.67 16.10 -16.93
C GLY A 255 16.88 15.65 -17.75
N ASP A 256 18.08 15.81 -17.17
CA ASP A 256 19.34 15.43 -17.83
C ASP A 256 19.48 13.93 -18.12
N ASP A 257 18.72 13.09 -17.40
CA ASP A 257 18.71 11.64 -17.57
C ASP A 257 17.79 11.15 -18.71
N ALA A 258 17.05 12.05 -19.37
CA ALA A 258 16.17 11.69 -20.47
C ALA A 258 16.94 11.46 -21.78
N VAL A 259 16.42 10.57 -22.63
CA VAL A 259 16.95 10.36 -23.98
C VAL A 259 16.79 11.65 -24.78
N ARG A 260 17.91 12.27 -25.15
CA ARG A 260 17.95 13.42 -26.06
C ARG A 260 17.98 12.91 -27.49
N VAL A 261 17.02 13.31 -28.30
CA VAL A 261 17.05 13.07 -29.74
C VAL A 261 17.79 14.25 -30.35
N SER A 262 18.95 14.02 -30.96
CA SER A 262 19.58 15.02 -31.82
C SER A 262 18.72 15.17 -33.08
N GLU A 263 18.39 16.40 -33.44
CA GLU A 263 17.92 16.69 -34.79
C GLU A 263 19.15 16.67 -35.70
N ASP A 264 19.39 15.52 -36.33
CA ASP A 264 20.28 15.40 -37.49
C ASP A 264 19.46 15.55 -38.79
#